data_AF-A0A6I9NQB6-F1
#
_entry.id   AF-A0A6I9NQB6-F1
#
_cell.length_a   1.000
_cell.length_b   1.000
_cell.length_c   1.000
_cell.angle_alpha   90.00
_cell.angle_beta   90.00
_cell.angle_gamma   90.00
#
_symmetry.space_group_name_H-M   'P 1'
#
loop_
_entity.id
_entity.type
_entity.pdbx_description
1 polymer ?
#
loop_
_entity_poly.entity_id
_entity_poly.type
_entity_poly.pdbx_seq_one_letter_code
_entity_poly.pdbx_strand_id
1 'polypeptide(L)'
;MKEICIFLICFINLLLLESSSCAGDSSVVNPCCSYPCQNSGVCVRFGTDRYECDCTRTGFYGVNCTVPELWTRVRLMLKPKPTAVHYFLTHFHWFWDLVNNSFLRDTFMRLVLTVRSDLIPSPPTYNTKYGYLSWESYSNMSYYTRLLPPVPEDCPLPMGAKGKPQLPDPKVLAERFFKRKTFRPDPQGTNVMFAFMAQHFTHQFFKTNQEVQGGFTKALGHGVDASNIYGDSLIRQLHLRLHKDGKMKYQVLNTFMTFWEYKLRFLSPPFRTKIPILVRKGGERNLNCT
;
A
#
# COMPACT_ATOMS: atom_id res chain seq x y z
N MET A 1 -2.86 69.40 -25.95
CA MET A 1 -3.65 68.31 -26.59
C MET A 1 -2.80 67.17 -27.15
N LYS A 2 -1.59 67.41 -27.70
CA LYS A 2 -0.74 66.33 -28.24
C LYS A 2 -0.15 65.38 -27.18
N GLU A 3 0.25 65.91 -26.02
CA GLU A 3 0.81 65.13 -24.88
C GLU A 3 -0.17 64.09 -24.31
N ILE A 4 -1.46 64.41 -24.25
CA ILE A 4 -2.50 63.54 -23.69
C ILE A 4 -2.80 62.34 -24.61
N CYS A 5 -2.73 62.53 -25.93
CA CYS A 5 -2.88 61.44 -26.88
C CYS A 5 -1.75 60.41 -26.77
N ILE A 6 -0.52 60.85 -26.52
CA ILE A 6 0.64 59.94 -26.39
C ILE A 6 0.49 59.08 -25.13
N PHE A 7 0.05 59.67 -24.02
CA PHE A 7 -0.22 58.93 -22.80
C PHE A 7 -1.36 57.92 -22.94
N LEU A 8 -2.44 58.26 -23.65
CA LEU A 8 -3.54 57.33 -23.92
C LEU A 8 -3.11 56.15 -24.80
N ILE A 9 -2.30 56.42 -25.84
CA ILE A 9 -1.80 55.39 -26.75
C ILE A 9 -0.77 54.49 -26.04
N CYS A 10 0.08 55.04 -25.17
CA CYS A 10 0.97 54.23 -24.33
C CYS A 10 0.21 53.37 -23.33
N PHE A 11 -0.83 53.89 -22.68
CA PHE A 11 -1.65 53.12 -21.74
C PHE A 11 -2.41 51.99 -22.43
N ILE A 12 -2.96 52.21 -23.63
CA ILE A 12 -3.65 51.19 -24.41
C ILE A 12 -2.68 50.10 -24.88
N ASN A 13 -1.48 50.45 -25.31
CA ASN A 13 -0.45 49.48 -25.68
C ASN A 13 0.09 48.71 -24.46
N LEU A 14 0.17 49.33 -23.28
CA LEU A 14 0.57 48.68 -22.03
C LEU A 14 -0.51 47.70 -21.52
N LEU A 15 -1.79 48.06 -21.66
CA LEU A 15 -2.93 47.18 -21.37
C LEU A 15 -3.08 46.02 -22.36
N LEU A 16 -2.67 46.20 -23.62
CA LEU A 16 -2.67 45.13 -24.64
C LEU A 16 -1.48 44.16 -24.49
N LEU A 17 -0.38 44.57 -23.83
CA LEU A 17 0.75 43.69 -23.52
C LEU A 17 0.47 42.75 -22.33
N GLU A 18 -0.47 43.07 -21.45
CA GLU A 18 -0.86 42.21 -20.32
C GLU A 18 -1.89 41.12 -20.70
N SER A 19 -2.48 41.19 -21.89
CA SER A 19 -3.43 40.17 -22.38
C SER A 19 -2.81 39.08 -23.25
N SER A 20 -1.48 39.00 -23.40
CA SER A 20 -0.85 37.75 -23.80
C SER A 20 -0.67 36.86 -22.57
N SER A 21 -1.78 36.48 -21.95
CA SER A 21 -1.83 35.11 -21.43
C SER A 21 -1.54 34.26 -22.65
N CYS A 22 -0.33 33.69 -22.71
CA CYS A 22 -0.13 32.46 -23.44
C CYS A 22 -1.15 31.48 -22.85
N ALA A 23 -2.36 31.49 -23.38
CA ALA A 23 -3.13 30.29 -23.53
C ALA A 23 -2.20 29.39 -24.33
N GLY A 24 -1.38 28.63 -23.61
CA GLY A 24 -0.76 27.44 -24.11
C GLY A 24 -1.90 26.52 -24.46
N ASP A 25 -2.49 26.75 -25.63
CA ASP A 25 -3.25 25.76 -26.36
C ASP A 25 -2.23 24.74 -26.85
N SER A 26 -1.76 23.95 -25.90
CA SER A 26 -1.17 22.67 -26.13
C SER A 26 -1.97 21.74 -25.24
N SER A 27 -3.08 21.24 -25.79
CA SER A 27 -3.89 20.15 -25.25
C SER A 27 -3.08 18.84 -25.19
N VAL A 28 -1.87 18.91 -24.64
CA VAL A 28 -0.95 17.80 -24.51
C VAL A 28 -1.34 17.10 -23.22
N VAL A 29 -2.39 16.29 -23.36
CA VAL A 29 -2.88 15.40 -22.31
C VAL A 29 -1.74 14.45 -21.96
N ASN A 30 -1.49 14.28 -20.65
CA ASN A 30 -0.48 13.34 -20.20
C ASN A 30 -0.81 11.92 -20.72
N PRO A 31 0.09 11.31 -21.52
CA PRO A 31 -0.17 10.03 -22.15
C PRO A 31 -0.36 8.88 -21.14
N CYS A 32 0.14 9.01 -19.92
CA CYS A 32 -0.06 8.01 -18.88
C CYS A 32 -1.48 8.04 -18.27
N CYS A 33 -2.30 9.05 -18.56
CA CYS A 33 -3.69 9.14 -18.06
C CYS A 33 -4.62 8.06 -18.64
N SER A 34 -4.29 7.47 -19.79
CA SER A 34 -5.05 6.36 -20.36
C SER A 34 -4.65 4.99 -19.81
N TYR A 35 -3.65 4.94 -18.91
CA TYR A 35 -3.05 3.71 -18.37
C TYR A 35 -2.64 2.71 -19.46
N PRO A 36 -1.74 3.11 -20.40
CA PRO A 36 -1.43 2.28 -21.57
C PRO A 36 -0.65 1.01 -21.21
N CYS A 37 0.28 1.08 -20.26
CA CYS A 37 1.15 -0.04 -19.87
C CYS A 37 0.38 -1.13 -19.12
N GLN A 38 0.39 -2.34 -19.65
CA GLN A 38 -0.29 -3.51 -19.07
C GLN A 38 0.68 -4.39 -18.26
N ASN A 39 0.14 -5.40 -17.57
CA ASN A 39 0.91 -6.47 -16.91
C ASN A 39 2.02 -5.97 -15.96
N SER A 40 1.71 -4.95 -15.16
CA SER A 40 2.65 -4.31 -14.23
C SER A 40 3.80 -3.53 -14.87
N GLY A 41 3.69 -3.20 -16.17
CA GLY A 41 4.61 -2.26 -16.83
C GLY A 41 4.47 -0.85 -16.26
N VAL A 42 5.57 -0.11 -16.18
CA VAL A 42 5.61 1.24 -15.60
C VAL A 42 5.58 2.28 -16.72
N CYS A 43 4.59 3.19 -16.67
CA CYS A 43 4.49 4.28 -17.63
C CYS A 43 5.46 5.42 -17.29
N VAL A 44 6.37 5.72 -18.20
CA VAL A 44 7.32 6.83 -18.10
C VAL A 44 7.00 7.84 -19.20
N ARG A 45 6.82 9.10 -18.82
CA ARG A 45 6.58 10.19 -19.76
C ARG A 45 7.90 10.61 -20.40
N PHE A 46 7.91 10.71 -21.74
CA PHE A 46 9.07 11.14 -22.52
C PHE A 46 8.70 12.37 -23.36
N GLY A 47 9.33 13.52 -23.06
CA GLY A 47 9.00 14.78 -23.73
C GLY A 47 7.60 15.27 -23.37
N THR A 48 6.98 16.01 -24.29
CA THR A 48 5.68 16.65 -24.05
C THR A 48 4.52 15.67 -24.16
N ASP A 49 4.49 14.86 -25.21
CA ASP A 49 3.33 14.07 -25.68
C ASP A 49 3.58 12.55 -25.78
N ARG A 50 4.82 12.09 -25.63
CA ARG A 50 5.17 10.66 -25.76
C ARG A 50 5.28 9.96 -24.40
N TYR A 51 5.10 8.65 -24.42
CA TYR A 51 5.35 7.78 -23.29
C TYR A 51 6.13 6.55 -23.74
N GLU A 52 6.77 5.90 -22.79
CA GLU A 52 7.37 4.59 -22.95
C GLU A 52 6.98 3.73 -21.74
N CYS A 53 6.74 2.45 -21.99
CA CYS A 53 6.47 1.50 -20.93
C CYS A 53 7.74 0.72 -20.59
N ASP A 54 8.19 0.82 -19.35
CA ASP A 54 9.21 -0.09 -18.83
C ASP A 54 8.56 -1.45 -18.54
N CYS A 55 8.84 -2.42 -19.41
CA CYS A 55 8.36 -3.80 -19.30
C CYS A 55 9.34 -4.73 -18.56
N THR A 56 10.38 -4.19 -17.93
CA THR A 56 11.45 -4.98 -17.30
C THR A 56 10.89 -6.00 -16.29
N ARG A 57 11.24 -7.28 -16.47
CA ARG A 57 10.82 -8.40 -15.62
C ARG A 57 9.30 -8.60 -15.48
N THR A 58 8.51 -8.05 -16.40
CA THR A 58 7.07 -8.36 -16.48
C THR A 58 6.81 -9.71 -17.16
N GLY A 59 7.77 -10.18 -17.97
CA GLY A 59 7.60 -11.34 -18.85
C GLY A 59 6.82 -11.01 -20.14
N PHE A 60 6.67 -9.72 -20.45
CA PHE A 60 6.04 -9.20 -21.65
C PHE A 60 6.94 -8.15 -22.32
N TYR A 61 6.72 -7.92 -23.61
CA TYR A 61 7.39 -6.91 -24.41
C TYR A 61 6.40 -6.18 -25.34
N GLY A 62 6.93 -5.24 -26.13
CA GLY A 62 6.17 -4.35 -27.01
C GLY A 62 5.81 -3.03 -26.34
N VAL A 63 5.24 -2.10 -27.11
CA VAL A 63 5.01 -0.70 -26.68
C VAL A 63 4.19 -0.58 -25.39
N ASN A 64 3.23 -1.49 -25.16
CA ASN A 64 2.33 -1.48 -24.00
C ASN A 64 2.50 -2.68 -23.06
N CYS A 65 3.60 -3.44 -23.17
CA CYS A 65 3.84 -4.67 -22.40
C CYS A 65 2.72 -5.72 -22.54
N THR A 66 2.21 -5.92 -23.77
CA THR A 66 1.09 -6.84 -24.05
C THR A 66 1.51 -8.14 -24.71
N VAL A 67 2.70 -8.21 -25.31
CA VAL A 67 3.15 -9.39 -26.04
C VAL A 67 3.92 -10.30 -25.08
N PRO A 68 3.43 -11.52 -24.78
CA PRO A 68 4.07 -12.39 -23.80
C PRO A 68 5.33 -13.06 -24.35
N GLU A 69 6.32 -13.27 -23.49
CA GLU A 69 7.41 -14.20 -23.75
C GLU A 69 6.91 -15.66 -23.78
N LEU A 70 7.73 -16.57 -24.30
CA LEU A 70 7.37 -18.00 -24.44
C LEU A 70 6.92 -18.62 -23.12
N TRP A 71 7.70 -18.46 -22.04
CA TRP A 71 7.37 -19.02 -20.73
C TRP A 71 6.16 -18.35 -20.09
N THR A 72 6.01 -17.05 -20.25
CA THR A 72 4.83 -16.30 -19.79
C THR A 72 3.57 -16.83 -20.47
N ARG A 73 3.63 -17.07 -21.79
CA ARG A 73 2.52 -17.65 -22.56
C ARG A 73 2.13 -19.03 -22.03
N VAL A 74 3.10 -19.91 -21.77
CA VAL A 74 2.84 -21.24 -21.18
C VAL A 74 2.22 -21.11 -19.78
N ARG A 75 2.78 -20.26 -18.93
CA ARG A 75 2.27 -20.03 -17.57
C ARG A 75 0.83 -19.52 -17.58
N LEU A 76 0.49 -18.58 -18.46
CA LEU A 76 -0.85 -18.04 -18.59
C LEU A 76 -1.85 -19.07 -19.11
N MET A 77 -1.43 -19.93 -20.06
CA MET A 77 -2.27 -21.02 -20.56
C MET A 77 -2.59 -22.07 -19.48
N LEU A 78 -1.62 -22.37 -18.61
CA LEU A 78 -1.79 -23.35 -17.52
C LEU A 78 -2.40 -22.75 -16.24
N LYS A 79 -2.45 -21.41 -16.10
CA LYS A 79 -2.93 -20.76 -14.89
C LYS A 79 -4.44 -20.94 -14.74
N PRO A 80 -4.94 -21.65 -13.71
CA PRO A 80 -6.36 -21.80 -13.50
C PRO A 80 -7.01 -20.47 -13.11
N LYS A 81 -8.30 -20.32 -13.42
CA LYS A 81 -9.11 -19.17 -12.99
C LYS A 81 -9.20 -19.11 -11.47
N PRO A 82 -9.22 -17.92 -10.84
CA PRO A 82 -9.33 -17.79 -9.38
C PRO A 82 -10.56 -18.51 -8.80
N THR A 83 -11.68 -18.53 -9.53
CA THR A 83 -12.90 -19.25 -9.15
C THR A 83 -12.71 -20.77 -9.16
N ALA A 84 -11.98 -21.32 -10.13
CA ALA A 84 -11.66 -22.74 -10.19
C ALA A 84 -10.72 -23.15 -9.05
N VAL A 85 -9.73 -22.31 -8.72
CA VAL A 85 -8.86 -22.52 -7.56
C VAL A 85 -9.66 -22.49 -6.26
N HIS A 86 -10.55 -21.51 -6.09
CA HIS A 86 -11.41 -21.43 -4.92
C HIS A 86 -12.33 -22.65 -4.77
N TYR A 87 -12.94 -23.10 -5.87
CA TYR A 87 -13.76 -24.31 -5.90
C TYR A 87 -12.95 -25.54 -5.46
N PHE A 88 -11.74 -25.72 -6.03
CA PHE A 88 -10.84 -26.81 -5.67
C PHE A 88 -10.46 -26.79 -4.18
N LEU A 89 -10.17 -25.62 -3.62
CA LEU A 89 -9.82 -25.44 -2.21
C LEU A 89 -10.98 -25.69 -1.23
N THR A 90 -12.23 -25.66 -1.69
CA THR A 90 -13.42 -25.71 -0.81
C THR A 90 -14.26 -26.97 -0.93
N HIS A 91 -14.17 -27.74 -2.04
CA HIS A 91 -15.10 -28.85 -2.30
C HIS A 91 -14.52 -30.25 -2.01
N PHE A 92 -13.21 -30.47 -2.18
CA PHE A 92 -12.60 -31.80 -2.11
C PHE A 92 -12.04 -32.13 -0.70
N HIS A 93 -12.91 -32.20 0.31
CA HIS A 93 -12.48 -32.37 1.71
C HIS A 93 -11.60 -33.60 1.95
N TRP A 94 -11.98 -34.78 1.43
CA TRP A 94 -11.20 -36.01 1.59
C TRP A 94 -9.76 -35.88 1.06
N PHE A 95 -9.58 -35.17 -0.05
CA PHE A 95 -8.28 -34.93 -0.67
C PHE A 95 -7.46 -34.00 0.23
N TRP A 96 -8.08 -32.92 0.72
CA TRP A 96 -7.42 -31.99 1.63
C TRP A 96 -7.08 -32.62 2.98
N ASP A 97 -7.89 -33.53 3.50
CA ASP A 97 -7.59 -34.26 4.74
C ASP A 97 -6.34 -35.14 4.58
N LEU A 98 -6.19 -35.79 3.42
CA LEU A 98 -4.97 -36.54 3.08
C LEU A 98 -3.76 -35.61 2.95
N VAL A 99 -3.90 -34.50 2.23
CA VAL A 99 -2.83 -33.50 2.04
C VAL A 99 -2.40 -32.90 3.38
N ASN A 100 -3.35 -32.51 4.23
CA ASN A 100 -3.12 -31.85 5.52
C ASN A 100 -2.38 -32.74 6.52
N ASN A 101 -2.55 -34.06 6.42
CA ASN A 101 -1.87 -35.04 7.26
C ASN A 101 -0.51 -35.51 6.69
N SER A 102 -0.03 -34.88 5.62
CA SER A 102 1.23 -35.23 4.94
C SER A 102 2.18 -34.03 4.81
N PHE A 103 3.40 -34.27 4.32
CA PHE A 103 4.37 -33.22 3.99
C PHE A 103 3.90 -32.29 2.85
N LEU A 104 2.89 -32.71 2.09
CA LEU A 104 2.34 -31.91 0.99
C LEU A 104 1.68 -30.64 1.53
N ARG A 105 1.15 -30.64 2.76
CA ARG A 105 0.62 -29.44 3.42
C ARG A 105 1.60 -28.28 3.38
N ASP A 106 2.85 -28.51 3.80
CA ASP A 106 3.88 -27.48 3.83
C ASP A 106 4.30 -27.06 2.43
N THR A 107 4.28 -27.99 1.47
CA THR A 107 4.57 -27.70 0.06
C THR A 107 3.51 -26.78 -0.55
N PHE A 108 2.23 -27.10 -0.35
CA PHE A 108 1.10 -26.26 -0.78
C PHE A 108 1.13 -24.91 -0.06
N MET A 109 1.39 -24.88 1.25
CA MET A 109 1.46 -23.63 1.99
C MET A 109 2.61 -22.74 1.51
N ARG A 110 3.80 -23.31 1.24
CA ARG A 110 4.93 -22.58 0.66
C ARG A 110 4.56 -22.01 -0.71
N LEU A 111 3.91 -22.80 -1.57
CA LEU A 111 3.43 -22.33 -2.88
C LEU A 111 2.43 -21.17 -2.75
N VAL A 112 1.49 -21.25 -1.80
CA VAL A 112 0.52 -20.17 -1.55
C VAL A 112 1.26 -18.91 -1.08
N LEU A 113 2.21 -19.04 -0.16
CA LEU A 113 2.98 -17.90 0.35
C LEU A 113 3.76 -17.21 -0.76
N THR A 114 4.52 -17.96 -1.56
CA THR A 114 5.35 -17.38 -2.64
C THR A 114 4.50 -16.69 -3.70
N VAL A 115 3.47 -17.37 -4.22
CA VAL A 115 2.61 -16.81 -5.27
C VAL A 115 1.87 -15.54 -4.80
N ARG A 116 1.56 -15.42 -3.51
CA ARG A 116 0.91 -14.24 -2.94
C ARG A 116 1.89 -13.13 -2.60
N SER A 117 3.07 -13.45 -2.07
CA SER A 117 4.08 -12.44 -1.74
C SER A 117 4.64 -11.76 -2.98
N ASP A 118 4.81 -12.51 -4.08
CA ASP A 118 5.37 -11.99 -5.34
C ASP A 118 4.51 -10.88 -5.99
N LEU A 119 3.25 -10.73 -5.56
CA LEU A 119 2.37 -9.65 -6.01
C LEU A 119 2.61 -8.31 -5.29
N ILE A 120 3.32 -8.33 -4.16
CA ILE A 120 3.60 -7.15 -3.35
C ILE A 120 5.05 -6.74 -3.57
N PRO A 121 5.33 -5.53 -4.11
CA PRO A 121 6.68 -5.08 -4.30
C PRO A 121 7.36 -4.84 -2.96
N SER A 122 8.56 -5.38 -2.81
CA SER A 122 9.45 -5.17 -1.68
C SER A 122 10.85 -4.91 -2.24
N PRO A 123 11.44 -3.72 -2.08
CA PRO A 123 11.02 -2.58 -1.24
C PRO A 123 9.74 -1.85 -1.72
N PRO A 124 9.11 -1.02 -0.85
CA PRO A 124 7.91 -0.25 -1.23
C PRO A 124 8.21 0.74 -2.37
N THR A 125 7.20 1.00 -3.20
CA THR A 125 7.37 1.74 -4.46
C THR A 125 6.81 3.17 -4.38
N TYR A 126 5.49 3.31 -4.47
CA TYR A 126 4.81 4.59 -4.56
C TYR A 126 4.16 4.99 -3.23
N ASN A 127 3.78 6.26 -3.11
CA ASN A 127 2.93 6.75 -2.01
C ASN A 127 1.92 7.77 -2.55
N THR A 128 1.18 8.47 -1.67
CA THR A 128 0.18 9.47 -2.10
C THR A 128 0.77 10.60 -2.93
N LYS A 129 2.02 11.01 -2.65
CA LYS A 129 2.68 12.16 -3.28
C LYS A 129 3.52 11.78 -4.50
N TYR A 130 4.22 10.65 -4.44
CA TYR A 130 5.17 10.22 -5.48
C TYR A 130 4.60 9.03 -6.26
N GLY A 131 4.28 9.27 -7.54
CA GLY A 131 3.90 8.23 -8.51
C GLY A 131 5.07 7.59 -9.26
N TYR A 132 6.29 7.80 -8.77
CA TYR A 132 7.54 7.23 -9.29
C TYR A 132 8.42 6.78 -8.11
N LEU A 133 9.40 5.93 -8.38
CA LEU A 133 10.35 5.47 -7.37
C LEU A 133 11.22 6.65 -6.90
N SER A 134 11.22 6.92 -5.60
CA SER A 134 12.01 8.00 -5.02
C SER A 134 12.59 7.57 -3.67
N TRP A 135 13.74 8.16 -3.30
CA TRP A 135 14.35 7.88 -1.99
C TRP A 135 13.44 8.30 -0.84
N GLU A 136 12.66 9.37 -1.01
CA GLU A 136 11.68 9.83 -0.04
C GLU A 136 10.55 8.80 0.17
N SER A 137 10.02 8.22 -0.91
CA SER A 137 9.00 7.17 -0.82
C SER A 137 9.52 5.92 -0.09
N TYR A 138 10.80 5.62 -0.25
CA TYR A 138 11.46 4.49 0.41
C TYR A 138 11.79 4.76 1.89
N SER A 139 12.36 5.93 2.21
CA SER A 139 12.90 6.23 3.53
C SER A 139 11.84 6.73 4.52
N ASN A 140 10.83 7.47 4.05
CA ASN A 140 9.84 8.08 4.92
C ASN A 140 8.72 7.10 5.27
N MET A 141 8.90 6.42 6.40
CA MET A 141 7.93 5.46 6.95
C MET A 141 6.62 6.12 7.46
N SER A 142 6.47 7.44 7.39
CA SER A 142 5.18 8.07 7.75
C SER A 142 4.14 7.89 6.66
N TYR A 143 4.54 7.57 5.42
CA TYR A 143 3.61 7.33 4.31
C TYR A 143 3.07 5.90 4.29
N TYR A 144 1.82 5.75 3.87
CA TYR A 144 1.37 4.48 3.32
C TYR A 144 1.92 4.29 1.92
N THR A 145 2.41 3.08 1.63
CA THR A 145 2.79 2.71 0.26
C THR A 145 1.56 2.39 -0.59
N ARG A 146 1.70 2.52 -1.91
CA ARG A 146 0.67 2.17 -2.89
C ARG A 146 1.25 1.22 -3.92
N LEU A 147 0.48 0.19 -4.29
CA LEU A 147 0.84 -0.74 -5.36
C LEU A 147 0.79 -0.07 -6.74
N LEU A 148 -0.18 0.82 -6.95
CA LEU A 148 -0.36 1.59 -8.17
C LEU A 148 -0.11 3.09 -7.88
N PRO A 149 0.48 3.83 -8.83
CA PRO A 149 0.70 5.26 -8.67
C PRO A 149 -0.63 6.03 -8.53
N PRO A 150 -0.63 7.22 -7.91
CA PRO A 150 -1.76 8.15 -7.98
C PRO A 150 -2.10 8.48 -9.44
N VAL A 151 -3.36 8.86 -9.67
CA VAL A 151 -3.76 9.48 -10.94
C VAL A 151 -2.94 10.77 -11.07
N PRO A 152 -2.24 11.00 -12.20
CA PRO A 152 -1.53 12.26 -12.41
C PRO A 152 -2.46 13.47 -12.30
N GLU A 153 -1.96 14.55 -11.69
CA GLU A 153 -2.76 15.78 -11.48
C GLU A 153 -3.08 16.50 -12.79
N ASP A 154 -2.28 16.28 -13.83
CA ASP A 154 -2.44 16.82 -15.18
C ASP A 154 -3.36 15.98 -16.08
N CYS A 155 -4.14 15.06 -15.50
CA CYS A 155 -5.17 14.32 -16.24
C CYS A 155 -6.45 15.13 -16.45
N PRO A 156 -7.13 14.97 -17.59
CA PRO A 156 -8.33 15.73 -17.92
C PRO A 156 -9.55 15.34 -17.07
N LEU A 157 -9.56 14.11 -16.55
CA LEU A 157 -10.64 13.56 -15.74
C LEU A 157 -10.08 12.98 -14.43
N PRO A 158 -10.89 12.92 -13.35
CA PRO A 158 -10.45 12.45 -12.04
C PRO A 158 -10.01 10.99 -11.99
N MET A 159 -10.34 10.20 -13.01
CA MET A 159 -9.96 8.78 -13.17
C MET A 159 -9.04 8.55 -14.38
N GLY A 160 -8.28 9.57 -14.78
CA GLY A 160 -7.39 9.53 -15.93
C GLY A 160 -8.06 10.06 -17.20
N ALA A 161 -8.31 9.18 -18.17
CA ALA A 161 -8.85 9.55 -19.48
C ALA A 161 -10.33 9.13 -19.71
N LYS A 162 -10.95 8.42 -18.77
CA LYS A 162 -12.33 7.92 -18.90
C LYS A 162 -13.22 8.35 -17.73
N GLY A 163 -14.52 8.44 -18.01
CA GLY A 163 -15.54 8.76 -17.01
C GLY A 163 -16.13 10.14 -17.18
N LYS A 164 -16.82 10.63 -16.13
CA LYS A 164 -17.38 11.97 -16.07
C LYS A 164 -16.38 12.91 -15.38
N PRO A 165 -16.41 14.22 -15.69
CA PRO A 165 -15.51 15.20 -15.06
C PRO A 165 -15.72 15.31 -13.55
N GLN A 166 -16.95 15.12 -13.07
CA GLN A 166 -17.28 15.09 -11.66
C GLN A 166 -17.60 13.67 -11.22
N LEU A 167 -16.93 13.21 -10.15
CA LEU A 167 -17.26 11.94 -9.51
C LEU A 167 -18.63 12.02 -8.81
N PRO A 168 -19.37 10.91 -8.71
CA PRO A 168 -20.61 10.89 -7.94
C PRO A 168 -20.37 11.26 -6.48
N ASP A 169 -21.32 11.96 -5.86
CA ASP A 169 -21.25 12.32 -4.44
C ASP A 169 -21.13 11.04 -3.57
N PRO A 170 -20.08 10.94 -2.74
CA PRO A 170 -19.92 9.83 -1.81
C PRO A 170 -21.14 9.58 -0.91
N LYS A 171 -21.89 10.62 -0.52
CA LYS A 171 -23.09 10.45 0.31
C LYS A 171 -24.19 9.70 -0.43
N VAL A 172 -24.44 10.06 -1.69
CA VAL A 172 -25.43 9.39 -2.54
C VAL A 172 -25.04 7.93 -2.77
N LEU A 173 -23.75 7.64 -3.00
CA LEU A 173 -23.26 6.27 -3.13
C LEU A 173 -23.49 5.47 -1.83
N ALA A 174 -23.13 6.05 -0.69
CA ALA A 174 -23.30 5.44 0.63
C ALA A 174 -24.77 5.11 0.91
N GLU A 175 -25.68 6.07 0.70
CA GLU A 175 -27.10 5.90 0.96
C GLU A 175 -27.78 4.91 0.01
N ARG A 176 -27.40 4.94 -1.26
CA ARG A 176 -28.06 4.13 -2.30
C ARG A 176 -27.58 2.68 -2.32
N PHE A 177 -26.29 2.44 -2.11
CA PHE A 177 -25.69 1.12 -2.31
C PHE A 177 -25.13 0.47 -1.04
N PHE A 178 -24.63 1.24 -0.08
CA PHE A 178 -23.92 0.69 1.09
C PHE A 178 -24.76 0.70 2.38
N LYS A 179 -25.80 1.53 2.46
CA LYS A 179 -26.69 1.58 3.62
C LYS A 179 -27.44 0.25 3.77
N ARG A 180 -27.20 -0.41 4.90
CA ARG A 180 -27.87 -1.67 5.25
C ARG A 180 -29.38 -1.41 5.40
N LYS A 181 -30.19 -2.14 4.61
CA LYS A 181 -31.66 -2.15 4.74
C LYS A 181 -32.13 -3.24 5.69
N THR A 182 -31.66 -4.46 5.45
CA THR A 182 -31.90 -5.63 6.30
C THR A 182 -30.57 -6.22 6.73
N PHE A 183 -30.53 -6.79 7.94
CA PHE A 183 -29.35 -7.53 8.37
C PHE A 183 -29.22 -8.81 7.53
N ARG A 184 -28.04 -9.00 6.96
CA ARG A 184 -27.66 -10.21 6.23
C ARG A 184 -26.51 -10.86 7.00
N PRO A 185 -26.74 -11.96 7.72
CA PRO A 185 -25.66 -12.65 8.41
C PRO A 185 -24.65 -13.20 7.40
N ASP A 186 -23.40 -13.32 7.81
CA ASP A 186 -22.38 -13.97 7.00
C ASP A 186 -22.69 -15.47 6.87
N PRO A 187 -22.81 -16.03 5.64
CA PRO A 187 -23.10 -17.44 5.44
C PRO A 187 -22.00 -18.38 5.96
N GLN A 188 -20.77 -17.88 6.19
CA GLN A 188 -19.68 -18.68 6.78
C GLN A 188 -19.79 -18.80 8.31
N GLY A 189 -20.77 -18.16 8.95
CA GLY A 189 -20.98 -18.23 10.40
C GLY A 189 -20.04 -17.34 11.22
N THR A 190 -19.46 -16.29 10.62
CA THR A 190 -18.58 -15.35 11.32
C THR A 190 -19.31 -14.68 12.49
N ASN A 191 -18.72 -14.74 13.69
CA ASN A 191 -19.28 -14.18 14.91
C ASN A 191 -18.69 -12.80 15.26
N VAL A 192 -19.23 -12.18 16.31
CA VAL A 192 -18.80 -10.85 16.77
C VAL A 192 -17.39 -10.87 17.39
N MET A 193 -16.96 -12.01 17.96
CA MET A 193 -15.60 -12.16 18.49
C MET A 193 -14.56 -12.02 17.36
N PHE A 194 -14.83 -12.60 16.20
CA PHE A 194 -14.00 -12.42 15.01
C PHE A 194 -13.95 -10.95 14.57
N ALA A 195 -15.10 -10.26 14.56
CA ALA A 195 -15.16 -8.84 14.18
C ALA A 195 -14.31 -7.96 15.11
N PHE A 196 -14.39 -8.17 16.43
CA PHE A 196 -13.57 -7.43 17.39
C PHE A 196 -12.10 -7.81 17.30
N MET A 197 -11.77 -9.08 17.07
CA MET A 197 -10.39 -9.51 16.85
C MET A 197 -9.81 -8.83 15.61
N ALA A 198 -10.54 -8.83 14.49
CA ALA A 198 -10.14 -8.14 13.28
C ALA A 198 -9.91 -6.65 13.55
N GLN A 199 -10.86 -5.97 14.22
CA GLN A 199 -10.71 -4.57 14.59
C GLN A 199 -9.48 -4.34 15.47
N HIS A 200 -9.30 -5.11 16.54
CA HIS A 200 -8.17 -4.94 17.46
C HIS A 200 -6.83 -5.18 16.76
N PHE A 201 -6.75 -6.25 15.97
CA PHE A 201 -5.55 -6.65 15.23
C PHE A 201 -5.17 -5.61 14.16
N THR A 202 -6.11 -5.15 13.34
CA THR A 202 -5.78 -4.24 12.24
C THR A 202 -5.43 -2.83 12.70
N HIS A 203 -5.99 -2.38 13.83
CA HIS A 203 -5.68 -1.05 14.39
C HIS A 203 -4.27 -0.94 14.98
N GLN A 204 -3.45 -2.00 15.00
CA GLN A 204 -2.03 -1.85 15.32
C GLN A 204 -1.25 -1.19 14.15
N PHE A 205 -1.63 -1.47 12.90
CA PHE A 205 -0.95 -0.93 11.70
C PHE A 205 -1.80 0.04 10.86
N PHE A 206 -3.13 0.07 11.03
CA PHE A 206 -3.99 1.11 10.46
C PHE A 206 -4.28 2.21 11.49
N LYS A 207 -3.38 3.20 11.56
CA LYS A 207 -3.51 4.40 12.41
C LYS A 207 -3.28 5.65 11.55
N THR A 208 -4.26 6.01 10.73
CA THR A 208 -4.14 7.18 9.85
C THR A 208 -3.91 8.46 10.64
N ASN A 209 -2.93 9.26 10.23
CA ASN A 209 -2.74 10.59 10.80
C ASN A 209 -3.79 11.54 10.20
N GLN A 210 -4.72 12.01 11.02
CA GLN A 210 -5.79 12.92 10.60
C GLN A 210 -5.35 14.39 10.55
N GLU A 211 -4.21 14.73 11.15
CA GLU A 211 -3.66 16.10 11.14
C GLU A 211 -3.05 16.46 9.78
N VAL A 212 -2.68 15.44 8.99
CA VAL A 212 -2.06 15.60 7.67
C VAL A 212 -3.02 15.04 6.62
N GLN A 213 -3.13 15.73 5.49
CA GLN A 213 -3.99 15.31 4.39
C GLN A 213 -3.53 13.96 3.83
N GLY A 214 -4.40 12.94 3.96
CA GLY A 214 -4.44 11.71 3.16
C GLY A 214 -3.14 10.88 3.03
N GLY A 215 -3.15 9.67 3.58
CA GLY A 215 -2.12 8.67 3.28
C GLY A 215 -0.88 8.67 4.18
N PHE A 216 -0.98 9.30 5.36
CA PHE A 216 0.02 9.21 6.42
C PHE A 216 -0.44 8.29 7.55
N THR A 217 0.49 7.63 8.21
CA THR A 217 0.28 6.73 9.35
C THR A 217 1.06 7.20 10.58
N LYS A 218 0.46 7.01 11.76
CA LYS A 218 1.15 7.10 13.07
C LYS A 218 1.79 5.75 13.45
N ALA A 219 1.39 4.64 12.82
CA ALA A 219 1.94 3.31 13.05
C ALA A 219 3.19 3.06 12.19
N LEU A 220 4.34 3.54 12.65
CA LEU A 220 5.61 3.48 11.92
C LEU A 220 6.20 2.06 11.77
N GLY A 221 5.69 1.08 12.54
CA GLY A 221 6.11 -0.32 12.43
C GLY A 221 5.60 -1.05 11.18
N HIS A 222 4.59 -0.51 10.47
CA HIS A 222 4.02 -1.06 9.22
C HIS A 222 3.69 -2.55 9.24
N GLY A 223 3.31 -3.09 10.41
CA GLY A 223 3.06 -4.52 10.53
C GLY A 223 2.63 -4.93 11.93
N VAL A 224 2.92 -6.19 12.26
CA VAL A 224 2.53 -6.81 13.53
C VAL A 224 3.59 -6.51 14.59
N ASP A 225 3.50 -5.33 15.19
CA ASP A 225 4.41 -4.85 16.25
C ASP A 225 3.75 -4.82 17.65
N ALA A 226 2.45 -5.17 17.73
CA ALA A 226 1.64 -5.08 18.94
C ALA A 226 1.62 -3.67 19.59
N SER A 227 1.80 -2.61 18.79
CA SER A 227 1.75 -1.22 19.27
C SER A 227 0.39 -0.78 19.79
N ASN A 228 -0.69 -1.50 19.44
CA ASN A 228 -2.02 -1.34 20.05
C ASN A 228 -2.04 -1.77 21.53
N ILE A 229 -1.12 -2.63 21.96
CA ILE A 229 -0.95 -3.09 23.35
C ILE A 229 0.17 -2.31 24.04
N TYR A 230 1.33 -2.21 23.41
CA TYR A 230 2.54 -1.67 24.03
C TYR A 230 2.74 -0.17 23.81
N GLY A 231 1.95 0.47 22.96
CA GLY A 231 2.16 1.85 22.53
C GLY A 231 2.99 1.94 21.24
N ASP A 232 2.84 3.06 20.54
CA ASP A 232 3.52 3.42 19.30
C ASP A 232 4.84 4.19 19.52
N SER A 233 5.04 4.71 20.74
CA SER A 233 6.23 5.43 21.15
C SER A 233 6.83 4.82 22.41
N LEU A 234 8.16 4.93 22.54
CA LEU A 234 8.88 4.45 23.72
C LEU A 234 8.36 5.10 25.01
N ILE A 235 8.02 6.39 24.97
CA ILE A 235 7.49 7.13 26.13
C ILE A 235 6.18 6.50 26.60
N ARG A 236 5.26 6.23 25.67
CA ARG A 236 3.99 5.56 25.98
C ARG A 236 4.22 4.15 26.51
N GLN A 237 5.14 3.40 25.90
CA GLN A 237 5.49 2.05 26.34
C GLN A 237 6.02 2.05 27.78
N LEU A 238 6.96 2.94 28.12
CA LEU A 238 7.49 3.07 29.48
C LEU A 238 6.39 3.47 30.46
N HIS A 239 5.51 4.40 30.08
CA HIS A 239 4.40 4.81 30.93
C HIS A 239 3.43 3.65 31.27
N LEU A 240 3.22 2.72 30.33
CA LEU A 240 2.35 1.56 30.51
C LEU A 240 3.01 0.40 31.30
N ARG A 241 4.35 0.39 31.43
CA ARG A 241 5.09 -0.69 32.09
C ARG A 241 5.09 -0.54 33.61
N LEU A 242 5.09 -1.67 34.31
CA LEU A 242 5.24 -1.72 35.77
C LEU A 242 6.71 -1.57 36.21
N HIS A 243 7.66 -1.78 35.28
CA HIS A 243 9.11 -1.83 35.54
C HIS A 243 9.55 -2.92 36.53
N LYS A 244 8.71 -3.93 36.75
CA LYS A 244 8.98 -5.11 37.58
C LYS A 244 8.60 -6.37 36.82
N ASP A 245 9.47 -7.37 36.81
CA ASP A 245 9.28 -8.69 36.18
C ASP A 245 8.86 -8.66 34.69
N GLY A 246 9.15 -7.57 33.99
CA GLY A 246 8.71 -7.37 32.60
C GLY A 246 7.19 -7.15 32.43
N LYS A 247 6.45 -6.88 33.51
CA LYS A 247 4.99 -6.73 33.50
C LYS A 247 4.53 -5.34 33.07
N MET A 248 3.27 -5.26 32.63
CA MET A 248 2.51 -4.03 32.40
C MET A 248 1.77 -3.61 33.67
N LYS A 249 1.44 -2.32 33.79
CA LYS A 249 0.56 -1.83 34.86
C LYS A 249 -0.84 -2.44 34.70
N TYR A 250 -1.48 -2.77 35.82
CA TYR A 250 -2.82 -3.34 35.88
C TYR A 250 -3.56 -2.82 37.12
N GLN A 251 -4.89 -3.00 37.14
CA GLN A 251 -5.74 -2.70 38.28
C GLN A 251 -6.59 -3.93 38.63
N VAL A 252 -6.89 -4.11 39.92
CA VAL A 252 -7.74 -5.18 40.43
C VAL A 252 -9.09 -4.58 40.82
N LEU A 253 -10.17 -5.05 40.22
CA LEU A 253 -11.54 -4.58 40.49
C LEU A 253 -12.40 -5.78 40.89
N ASN A 254 -13.08 -5.72 42.05
CA ASN A 254 -14.02 -6.74 42.54
C ASN A 254 -13.50 -8.19 42.47
N THR A 255 -12.31 -8.48 43.03
CA THR A 255 -11.62 -9.79 43.00
C THR A 255 -11.36 -10.42 41.62
N PHE A 256 -11.85 -9.83 40.53
CA PHE A 256 -11.43 -10.14 39.18
C PHE A 256 -10.22 -9.29 38.82
N MET A 257 -9.08 -9.96 38.63
CA MET A 257 -7.91 -9.33 38.06
C MET A 257 -8.22 -9.01 36.59
N THR A 258 -8.61 -7.76 36.31
CA THR A 258 -8.81 -7.23 34.96
C THR A 258 -7.46 -6.92 34.31
N PHE A 259 -6.65 -7.96 34.14
CA PHE A 259 -5.61 -8.04 33.14
C PHE A 259 -5.35 -9.53 32.99
N TRP A 260 -5.81 -10.10 31.88
CA TRP A 260 -5.44 -11.45 31.50
C TRP A 260 -3.93 -11.57 31.69
N GLU A 261 -3.50 -12.52 32.51
CA GLU A 261 -2.09 -12.84 32.72
C GLU A 261 -1.56 -13.50 31.44
N TYR A 262 -1.57 -12.76 30.33
CA TYR A 262 -0.85 -13.11 29.12
C TYR A 262 0.63 -12.93 29.45
N LYS A 263 1.20 -13.99 30.02
CA LYS A 263 2.60 -14.32 29.77
C LYS A 263 2.70 -14.66 28.27
N LEU A 264 2.60 -13.64 27.41
CA LEU A 264 2.96 -13.70 26.00
C LEU A 264 4.48 -13.85 25.93
N ARG A 265 4.95 -15.03 26.32
CA ARG A 265 6.20 -15.56 25.83
C ARG A 265 5.94 -15.75 24.34
N PHE A 266 6.39 -14.81 23.53
CA PHE A 266 6.61 -15.09 22.11
C PHE A 266 7.42 -16.38 22.09
N LEU A 267 6.78 -17.49 21.71
CA LEU A 267 7.47 -18.60 21.12
C LEU A 267 8.07 -18.01 19.84
N SER A 268 9.30 -17.53 19.93
CA SER A 268 10.20 -17.67 18.81
C SER A 268 10.10 -19.16 18.43
N PRO A 269 9.61 -19.52 17.23
CA PRO A 269 9.76 -20.89 16.79
C PRO A 269 11.26 -21.20 16.85
N PRO A 270 11.68 -22.42 17.23
CA PRO A 270 13.05 -22.81 17.02
C PRO A 270 13.24 -22.92 15.50
N PHE A 271 13.58 -21.79 14.85
CA PHE A 271 14.18 -21.82 13.53
C PHE A 271 15.52 -22.51 13.70
N ARG A 272 15.49 -23.83 13.53
CA ARG A 272 16.67 -24.68 13.37
C ARG A 272 17.22 -24.46 11.96
N THR A 273 17.53 -23.22 11.60
CA THR A 273 18.32 -22.89 10.42
C THR A 273 19.78 -22.91 10.84
N LYS A 274 20.43 -24.07 10.65
CA LYS A 274 21.89 -24.12 10.49
C LYS A 274 22.23 -23.40 9.18
N ILE A 275 22.31 -22.08 9.22
CA ILE A 275 22.97 -21.27 8.21
C ILE A 275 24.15 -20.62 8.95
N PRO A 276 25.41 -20.90 8.58
CA PRO A 276 26.55 -20.31 9.25
C PRO A 276 26.60 -18.82 8.92
N ILE A 277 26.19 -17.99 9.89
CA ILE A 277 26.46 -16.55 9.87
C ILE A 277 27.95 -16.40 10.20
N LEU A 278 28.74 -16.12 9.16
CA LEU A 278 30.12 -15.68 9.24
C LEU A 278 30.14 -14.30 9.91
N VAL A 279 30.25 -14.27 11.24
CA VAL A 279 30.51 -13.04 12.00
C VAL A 279 31.99 -12.70 11.81
N ARG A 280 32.27 -11.72 10.93
CA ARG A 280 33.58 -11.03 10.92
C ARG A 280 33.73 -10.30 12.26
N LYS A 281 34.64 -10.77 13.12
CA LYS A 281 35.15 -10.00 14.27
C LYS A 281 35.83 -8.74 13.73
N GLY A 282 35.19 -7.58 13.89
CA GLY A 282 35.85 -6.29 13.77
C GLY A 282 36.70 -6.05 15.01
N GLY A 283 38.01 -5.85 14.83
CA GLY A 283 38.95 -5.58 15.90
C GLY A 283 38.70 -4.21 16.54
N GLU A 284 38.73 -4.19 17.87
CA GLU A 284 38.77 -2.99 18.70
C GLU A 284 40.05 -2.21 18.40
N ARG A 285 39.91 -0.96 17.97
CA ARG A 285 40.99 0.04 18.03
C ARG A 285 40.71 0.96 19.19
N ASN A 286 41.53 0.82 20.24
CA ASN A 286 41.64 1.79 21.33
C ASN A 286 42.14 3.12 20.77
N LEU A 287 41.32 4.16 20.86
CA LEU A 287 41.75 5.54 20.72
C LEU A 287 41.90 6.11 22.13
N ASN A 288 43.14 6.15 22.61
CA ASN A 288 43.51 6.96 23.77
C ASN A 288 43.43 8.43 23.36
N CYS A 289 42.64 9.21 24.09
CA CYS A 289 42.74 10.67 24.10
C CYS A 289 43.88 11.08 25.03
N THR A 290 44.93 11.68 24.46
CA THR A 290 45.84 12.62 25.12
C THR A 290 45.48 14.02 24.67
#